data_AF-A0AAV8Z185-F1
#
_entry.id   AF-A0AAV8Z185-F1
#
_cell.length_a   1.000
_cell.length_b   1.000
_cell.length_c   1.000
_cell.angle_alpha   90.00
_cell.angle_beta   90.00
_cell.angle_gamma   90.00
#
_symmetry.space_group_name_H-M   'P 1'
#
loop_
_entity.id
_entity.type
_entity.pdbx_description
1 polymer ?
#
loop_
_entity_poly.entity_id
_entity_poly.type
_entity_poly.pdbx_seq_one_letter_code
_entity_poly.pdbx_strand_id
1 'polypeptide(L)'
;MIYGYRNRKRTQSEVCTVFNGIYPHTPVSQGTVCQLIKKFRETGNVKDVKRTGRPKSATSEEKALNVLLTIEETPQVSTREVADNLEISHSTTARSK
;
A
#
# COMPACT_ATOMS: atom_id res chain seq x y z
N MET A 1 -25.77 -6.57 1.10
CA MET A 1 -26.05 -7.95 0.63
C MET A 1 -26.28 -7.87 -0.88
N ILE A 2 -25.46 -8.52 -1.72
CA ILE A 2 -25.66 -8.92 -3.15
C ILE A 2 -24.31 -9.49 -3.66
N TYR A 3 -24.28 -10.73 -4.16
CA TYR A 3 -23.18 -11.27 -4.98
C TYR A 3 -23.78 -11.96 -6.21
N GLY A 4 -23.76 -11.29 -7.36
CA GLY A 4 -24.21 -11.89 -8.61
C GLY A 4 -24.49 -10.86 -9.70
N TYR A 5 -24.03 -11.17 -10.92
CA TYR A 5 -24.42 -10.46 -12.14
C TYR A 5 -25.91 -10.70 -12.42
N ARG A 6 -26.66 -9.63 -12.68
CA ARG A 6 -28.10 -9.65 -13.03
C ARG A 6 -28.98 -10.32 -11.97
N ASN A 7 -29.35 -9.55 -10.94
CA ASN A 7 -30.45 -9.79 -9.98
C ASN A 7 -30.49 -11.12 -9.19
N ARG A 8 -29.47 -11.98 -9.24
CA ARG A 8 -29.41 -13.20 -8.41
C ARG A 8 -28.53 -12.96 -7.18
N LYS A 9 -29.12 -13.00 -5.98
CA LYS A 9 -28.38 -13.07 -4.71
C LYS A 9 -27.80 -14.49 -4.59
N ARG A 10 -26.52 -14.70 -4.91
CA ARG A 10 -25.84 -15.97 -4.66
C ARG A 10 -25.15 -15.98 -3.30
N THR A 11 -25.05 -17.16 -2.71
CA THR A 11 -24.21 -17.38 -1.54
C THR A 11 -22.73 -17.43 -1.95
N GLN A 12 -21.81 -17.20 -1.01
CA GLN A 12 -20.36 -17.25 -1.29
C GLN A 12 -19.92 -18.64 -1.76
N SER A 13 -20.54 -19.70 -1.25
CA SER A 13 -20.26 -21.09 -1.63
C SER A 13 -20.67 -21.38 -3.08
N GLU A 14 -21.82 -20.89 -3.51
CA GLU A 14 -22.26 -21.00 -4.91
C GLU A 14 -21.32 -20.25 -5.86
N VAL A 15 -20.87 -19.05 -5.48
CA VAL A 15 -19.91 -18.28 -6.28
C VAL A 15 -18.60 -19.04 -6.43
N CYS A 16 -18.09 -19.62 -5.34
CA CYS A 16 -16.89 -20.44 -5.33
C CYS A 16 -17.03 -21.66 -6.25
N THR A 17 -18.15 -22.37 -6.16
CA THR A 17 -18.44 -23.56 -6.97
C THR A 17 -18.51 -23.21 -8.46
N VAL A 18 -19.25 -22.16 -8.82
CA VAL A 18 -19.37 -21.71 -10.22
C VAL A 18 -18.02 -21.25 -10.77
N PHE A 19 -17.25 -20.49 -9.99
CA PHE A 19 -15.95 -20.01 -10.42
C PHE A 19 -14.95 -21.17 -10.63
N ASN A 20 -14.88 -22.09 -9.69
CA ASN A 20 -13.96 -23.23 -9.77
C ASN A 20 -14.34 -24.22 -10.89
N GLY A 21 -15.64 -24.30 -11.23
CA GLY A 21 -16.08 -25.05 -12.41
C GLY A 21 -15.66 -24.43 -13.74
N ILE A 22 -15.59 -23.09 -13.81
CA ILE A 22 -15.15 -22.37 -15.02
C ILE A 22 -13.61 -22.34 -15.11
N TYR A 23 -12.92 -22.21 -13.97
CA TYR A 23 -11.47 -22.07 -13.88
C TYR A 23 -10.85 -23.17 -13.00
N PRO A 24 -10.80 -24.43 -13.47
CA PRO A 24 -10.33 -25.56 -12.67
C PRO A 24 -8.82 -25.51 -12.36
N HIS A 25 -8.03 -24.82 -13.18
CA HIS A 25 -6.57 -24.71 -12.98
C HIS A 25 -6.16 -23.65 -11.96
N THR A 26 -7.07 -22.76 -11.57
CA THR A 26 -6.84 -21.70 -10.58
C THR A 26 -8.04 -21.62 -9.63
N PRO A 27 -8.25 -22.64 -8.78
CA PRO A 27 -9.37 -22.65 -7.88
C PRO A 27 -9.23 -21.54 -6.84
N VAL A 28 -10.34 -20.89 -6.52
CA VAL A 28 -10.45 -19.93 -5.43
C VAL A 28 -11.14 -20.59 -4.24
N SER A 29 -10.81 -20.11 -3.04
CA SER A 29 -11.48 -20.54 -1.82
C SER A 29 -12.68 -19.65 -1.50
N GLN A 30 -13.63 -20.15 -0.72
CA GLN A 30 -14.72 -19.34 -0.18
C GLN A 30 -14.18 -18.15 0.65
N GLY A 31 -13.09 -18.34 1.39
CA GLY A 31 -12.43 -17.27 2.16
C GLY A 31 -11.95 -16.13 1.27
N THR A 32 -11.35 -16.46 0.12
CA THR A 32 -10.95 -15.49 -0.89
C THR A 32 -12.15 -14.70 -1.41
N VAL A 33 -13.25 -15.38 -1.74
CA VAL A 33 -14.50 -14.73 -2.17
C VAL A 33 -14.99 -13.77 -1.08
N CYS A 34 -15.02 -14.20 0.19
CA CYS A 34 -15.43 -13.37 1.33
C CYS A 34 -14.55 -12.11 1.50
N GLN A 35 -13.23 -12.23 1.34
CA GLN A 35 -12.31 -11.10 1.44
C GLN A 35 -12.49 -10.11 0.29
N LEU A 36 -12.61 -10.58 -0.96
CA LEU A 36 -12.80 -9.71 -2.14
C LEU A 36 -14.09 -8.90 -2.03
N ILE A 37 -15.12 -9.56 -1.52
CA ILE A 37 -16.42 -8.97 -1.19
C ILE A 37 -16.28 -7.85 -0.16
N LYS A 38 -15.55 -8.13 0.94
CA LYS A 38 -15.35 -7.16 2.02
C LYS A 38 -14.60 -5.95 1.48
N LYS A 39 -13.52 -6.20 0.75
CA LYS A 39 -12.73 -5.19 0.05
C LYS A 39 -13.58 -4.32 -0.88
N PHE A 40 -14.44 -4.94 -1.69
CA PHE A 40 -15.35 -4.21 -2.58
C PHE A 40 -16.34 -3.33 -1.83
N ARG A 41 -16.87 -3.78 -0.68
CA ARG A 41 -17.77 -2.97 0.15
C ARG A 41 -17.06 -1.78 0.78
N GLU A 42 -15.79 -1.93 1.12
CA GLU A 42 -14.99 -0.88 1.78
C GLU A 42 -14.49 0.18 0.79
N THR A 43 -13.98 -0.23 -0.37
CA THR A 43 -13.29 0.67 -1.32
C THR A 43 -14.01 0.86 -2.66
N GLY A 44 -15.11 0.13 -2.89
CA GLY A 44 -15.82 0.11 -4.17
C GLY A 44 -15.06 -0.59 -5.29
N ASN A 45 -13.90 -1.18 -5.01
CA ASN A 45 -13.08 -1.87 -6.00
C ASN A 45 -12.38 -3.10 -5.39
N VAL A 46 -11.86 -3.97 -6.27
CA VAL A 46 -11.17 -5.21 -5.88
C VAL A 46 -9.66 -5.10 -6.10
N LYS A 47 -9.16 -3.95 -6.58
CA LYS A 47 -7.74 -3.75 -6.90
C LYS A 47 -6.88 -3.81 -5.65
N ASP A 48 -5.67 -4.31 -5.78
CA ASP A 48 -4.74 -4.36 -4.65
C ASP A 48 -4.42 -2.98 -4.11
N VAL A 49 -4.59 -2.86 -2.80
CA VAL A 49 -4.19 -1.66 -2.07
C VAL A 49 -2.67 -1.67 -2.01
N LYS A 50 -2.06 -0.49 -2.17
CA LYS A 50 -0.63 -0.33 -1.94
C LYS A 50 -0.31 -0.89 -0.57
N ARG A 51 0.58 -1.88 -0.51
CA ARG A 51 1.01 -2.46 0.77
C ARG A 51 1.58 -1.34 1.63
N THR A 52 1.15 -1.28 2.89
CA THR A 52 1.80 -0.44 3.88
C THR A 52 3.22 -0.96 4.05
N GLY A 53 4.18 -0.25 3.45
CA GLY A 53 5.60 -0.57 3.56
C GLY A 53 6.09 -0.41 5.00
N ARG A 54 7.38 -0.64 5.22
CA ARG A 54 8.01 -0.38 6.52
C ARG A 54 7.79 1.09 6.93
N PRO A 55 7.30 1.38 8.16
CA PRO A 55 7.11 2.75 8.60
C PRO A 55 8.45 3.51 8.58
N LYS A 56 8.45 4.68 7.94
CA LYS A 56 9.62 5.55 7.84
C LYS A 56 9.73 6.42 9.10
N SER A 57 10.35 5.91 10.15
CA SER A 57 10.55 6.69 11.38
C SER A 57 11.56 7.85 11.21
N ALA A 58 12.57 7.66 10.35
CA ALA A 58 13.64 8.65 10.13
C ALA A 58 13.37 9.62 8.97
N THR A 59 12.39 9.33 8.11
CA THR A 59 12.04 10.16 6.94
C THR A 59 10.58 10.59 7.08
N SER A 60 10.27 11.27 8.18
CA SER A 60 9.03 12.07 8.24
C SER A 60 9.05 13.07 7.07
N GLU A 61 7.88 13.39 6.51
CA GLU A 61 7.76 14.40 5.46
C GLU A 61 8.41 15.71 5.88
N GLU A 62 8.24 16.11 7.13
CA GLU A 62 8.86 17.30 7.71
C GLU A 62 10.39 17.25 7.68
N LYS A 63 10.99 16.13 8.10
CA LYS A 63 12.45 15.96 8.09
C LYS A 63 12.99 15.92 6.67
N ALA A 64 12.27 15.31 5.73
CA ALA A 64 12.66 15.29 4.32
C ALA A 64 12.63 16.69 3.70
N LEU A 65 11.60 17.49 4.01
CA LEU A 65 11.50 18.89 3.57
C LEU A 65 12.63 19.74 4.14
N ASN A 66 12.96 19.58 5.42
CA ASN A 66 14.06 20.33 6.04
C ASN A 66 15.42 19.98 5.39
N VAL A 67 15.69 18.70 5.09
CA VAL A 67 16.90 18.30 4.36
C VAL A 67 16.99 19.01 3.01
N LEU A 68 15.89 19.05 2.25
CA LEU A 68 15.85 19.68 0.93
C LEU A 68 16.08 21.20 1.02
N LEU A 69 15.42 21.86 1.97
CA LEU A 69 15.59 23.31 2.21
C LEU A 69 17.03 23.65 2.58
N THR A 70 17.65 22.91 3.50
CA THR A 70 19.04 23.18 3.90
C THR A 70 20.03 23.01 2.74
N ILE A 71 19.81 22.01 1.88
CA ILE A 71 20.65 21.81 0.69
C ILE A 71 20.46 22.95 -0.33
N GLU A 72 19.24 23.45 -0.49
CA GLU A 72 18.93 24.57 -1.39
C GLU A 72 19.50 25.90 -0.88
N GLU A 73 19.31 26.21 0.41
CA GLU A 73 19.83 27.44 1.04
C GLU A 73 21.36 27.44 1.11
N THR A 74 21.96 26.26 1.31
CA THR A 74 23.40 26.13 1.54
C THR A 74 23.96 24.91 0.79
N PRO A 75 24.25 25.02 -0.52
CA PRO A 75 24.72 23.88 -1.32
C PRO A 75 26.13 23.38 -0.94
N GLN A 76 26.86 24.13 -0.11
CA GLN A 76 28.22 23.81 0.34
C GLN A 76 28.26 22.89 1.57
N VAL A 77 27.15 22.72 2.30
CA VAL A 77 27.16 21.88 3.51
C VAL A 77 27.16 20.41 3.15
N SER A 78 27.94 19.62 3.88
CA SER A 78 28.00 18.19 3.66
C SER A 78 26.73 17.50 4.13
N THR A 79 26.41 16.36 3.51
CA THR A 79 25.27 15.52 3.93
C THR A 79 25.41 14.95 5.34
N ARG A 80 26.63 14.93 5.90
CA ARG A 80 26.89 14.56 7.31
C ARG A 80 26.48 15.69 8.25
N GLU A 81 26.90 16.92 7.96
CA GLU A 81 26.51 18.07 8.77
C GLU A 81 24.99 18.27 8.79
N VAL A 82 24.32 18.10 7.64
CA VAL A 82 22.85 18.14 7.57
C VAL A 82 22.19 17.01 8.37
N ALA A 83 22.81 15.82 8.39
CA ALA A 83 22.32 14.67 9.14
C ALA A 83 22.41 14.89 10.66
N ASP A 84 23.54 15.43 11.11
CA ASP A 84 23.78 15.77 12.52
C ASP A 84 22.82 16.88 12.99
N ASN A 85 22.64 17.93 12.19
CA ASN A 85 21.73 19.04 12.51
C ASN A 85 20.26 18.62 12.61
N LEU A 86 19.83 17.63 11.82
CA LEU A 86 18.44 17.16 11.76
C LEU A 86 18.20 15.88 12.57
N GLU A 87 19.20 15.41 13.32
CA GLU A 87 19.19 14.17 14.11
C GLU A 87 18.62 12.99 13.29
N ILE A 88 19.17 12.77 12.11
CA ILE A 88 18.79 11.69 11.21
C ILE A 88 20.04 10.95 10.74
N SER A 89 19.91 9.65 10.50
CA SER A 89 21.03 8.87 9.97
C SER A 89 21.54 9.45 8.66
N HIS A 90 22.87 9.51 8.49
CA HIS A 90 23.51 9.90 7.24
C HIS A 90 23.03 9.09 6.03
N SER A 91 22.77 7.79 6.22
CA SER A 91 22.20 6.94 5.15
C SER A 91 20.78 7.35 4.75
N THR A 92 20.05 8.05 5.61
CA THR A 92 18.72 8.57 5.34
C THR A 92 18.79 9.91 4.61
N THR A 93 19.66 10.84 5.04
CA THR A 93 19.87 12.11 4.31
C THR A 93 20.39 11.90 2.89
N ALA A 94 21.34 10.98 2.72
CA ALA A 94 21.90 10.65 1.41
C ALA A 94 20.88 10.06 0.42
N ARG A 95 19.78 9.45 0.92
CA ARG A 95 18.68 8.94 0.09
C ARG A 95 17.61 9.99 -0.22
N SER A 96 17.64 11.12 0.48
CA SER A 96 16.69 12.22 0.33
C SER A 96 17.19 13.34 -0.58
N LYS A 97 18.49 13.36 -0.90
CA LYS A 97 19.08 14.16 -1.99
C LYS A 97 18.74 13.52 -3.34
#